data_AF-A0A011T6M1-F1
#
_entry.id   AF-A0A011T6M1-F1
#
_cell.length_a   1.000
_cell.length_b   1.000
_cell.length_c   1.000
_cell.angle_alpha   90.00
_cell.angle_beta   90.00
_cell.angle_gamma   90.00
#
_symmetry.space_group_name_H-M   'P 1'
#
loop_
_entity.id
_entity.type
_entity.pdbx_description
1 polymer ?
#
loop_
_entity_poly.entity_id
_entity_poly.type
_entity_poly.pdbx_seq_one_letter_code
_entity_poly.pdbx_strand_id
1 'polypeptide(L)'
;MRIGGGIVLGIVATVVGASAAFWFALSGLIWSGGFAHGYGWEEGESELGVALGVAGLFGWLVLLALAMVTLLAGATRRPRSSRVTATLVVVLSAAVVATLCVLALLTPQPASEYPLPPWNRA
;
A
#
# COMPACT_ATOMS: atom_id res chain seq x y z
N MET A 1 7.50 10.65 25.89
CA MET A 1 7.61 11.22 24.53
C MET A 1 7.82 10.19 23.42
N ARG A 2 8.62 9.12 23.63
CA ARG A 2 8.92 8.13 22.57
C ARG A 2 7.73 7.28 22.08
N ILE A 3 6.79 6.92 22.98
CA ILE A 3 5.58 6.17 22.61
C ILE A 3 4.70 6.99 21.66
N GLY A 4 4.50 8.28 21.97
CA GLY A 4 3.78 9.20 21.08
C GLY A 4 4.46 9.34 19.71
N GLY A 5 5.79 9.47 19.70
CA GLY A 5 6.58 9.53 18.46
C GLY A 5 6.41 8.28 17.58
N GLY A 6 6.48 7.08 18.18
CA GLY A 6 6.29 5.82 17.45
C GLY A 6 4.86 5.63 16.91
N ILE A 7 3.84 6.07 17.66
CA ILE A 7 2.45 6.07 17.19
C ILE A 7 2.28 7.01 16.00
N VAL A 8 2.76 8.26 16.11
CA VAL A 8 2.68 9.24 15.02
C VAL A 8 3.41 8.71 13.79
N LEU A 9 4.58 8.11 13.96
CA LEU A 9 5.33 7.52 12.86
C LEU A 9 4.56 6.36 12.19
N GLY A 10 3.86 5.55 12.98
CA GLY A 10 2.96 4.50 12.48
C GLY A 10 1.77 5.04 11.69
N ILE A 11 1.19 6.17 12.12
CA ILE A 11 0.13 6.85 11.36
C ILE A 11 0.68 7.36 10.03
N VAL A 12 1.82 8.05 10.04
CA VAL A 12 2.48 8.56 8.83
C VAL A 12 2.83 7.40 7.88
N ALA A 13 3.36 6.29 8.41
CA ALA A 13 3.61 5.09 7.62
C ALA A 13 2.32 4.62 6.93
N THR A 14 1.21 4.52 7.66
CA THR A 14 -0.07 4.06 7.13
C THR A 14 -0.60 4.98 6.02
N VAL A 15 -0.43 6.30 6.15
CA VAL A 15 -0.78 7.27 5.10
C VAL A 15 0.06 7.05 3.84
N VAL A 16 1.36 6.79 3.99
CA VAL A 16 2.27 6.47 2.87
C VAL A 16 1.89 5.13 2.21
N GLY A 17 1.50 4.12 2.99
CA GLY A 17 1.00 2.86 2.44
C GLY A 17 -0.34 3.03 1.72
N ALA A 18 -1.23 3.89 2.23
CA ALA A 18 -2.49 4.20 1.57
C ALA A 18 -2.30 4.97 0.25
N SER A 19 -1.33 5.88 0.18
CA SER A 19 -1.01 6.57 -1.08
C SER A 19 -0.41 5.61 -2.12
N ALA A 20 0.33 4.58 -1.71
CA ALA A 20 0.77 3.52 -2.61
C ALA A 20 -0.42 2.76 -3.24
N ALA A 21 -1.41 2.38 -2.43
CA ALA A 21 -2.63 1.76 -2.93
C ALA A 21 -3.41 2.66 -3.90
N PHE A 22 -3.43 3.97 -3.63
CA PHE A 22 -4.03 4.96 -4.54
C PHE A 22 -3.32 5.00 -5.89
N TRP A 23 -1.98 4.96 -5.93
CA TRP A 23 -1.22 4.88 -7.18
C TRP A 23 -1.50 3.59 -7.95
N PHE A 24 -1.66 2.46 -7.27
CA PHE A 24 -2.07 1.21 -7.94
C PHE A 24 -3.47 1.32 -8.55
N ALA A 25 -4.43 1.92 -7.84
CA ALA A 25 -5.76 2.16 -8.38
C ALA A 25 -5.72 3.06 -9.63
N LEU A 26 -4.93 4.14 -9.59
CA LEU A 26 -4.76 5.04 -10.74
C LEU A 26 -4.08 4.36 -11.94
N SER A 27 -3.10 3.48 -11.68
CA SER A 27 -2.43 2.74 -12.75
C SER A 27 -3.34 1.73 -13.46
N GLY A 28 -4.55 1.47 -12.93
CA GLY A 28 -5.44 0.45 -13.45
C GLY A 28 -4.83 -0.94 -13.27
N LEU A 29 -4.20 -1.20 -12.13
CA LEU A 29 -3.53 -2.46 -11.84
C LEU A 29 -4.57 -3.57 -11.68
N ILE A 30 -4.54 -4.58 -12.56
CA ILE A 30 -5.46 -5.72 -12.52
C ILE A 30 -4.67 -6.99 -12.27
N TRP A 31 -5.23 -7.84 -11.42
CA TRP A 31 -4.74 -9.19 -11.22
C TRP A 31 -5.28 -10.11 -12.33
N SER A 32 -4.42 -10.51 -13.26
CA SER A 32 -4.76 -11.38 -14.40
C SER A 32 -3.70 -12.48 -14.54
N GLY A 33 -4.12 -13.75 -14.54
CA GLY A 33 -3.21 -14.88 -14.81
C GLY A 33 -2.03 -15.05 -13.83
N GLY A 34 -2.13 -14.49 -12.62
CA GLY A 34 -1.05 -14.54 -11.61
C GLY A 34 -0.07 -13.37 -11.67
N PHE A 35 -0.28 -12.41 -12.58
CA PHE A 35 0.50 -11.19 -12.70
C PHE A 35 -0.38 -9.96 -12.55
N ALA A 36 0.18 -8.89 -11.99
CA ALA A 36 -0.46 -7.59 -11.93
C ALA A 36 -0.05 -6.79 -13.16
N HIS A 37 -1.00 -6.43 -14.03
CA HIS A 37 -0.75 -5.61 -15.23
C HIS A 37 -1.55 -4.33 -15.14
N GLY A 38 -0.90 -3.21 -15.47
CA GLY A 38 -1.54 -1.92 -15.51
C GLY A 38 -2.21 -1.70 -16.86
N TYR A 39 -3.48 -1.33 -16.86
CA TYR A 39 -4.28 -1.00 -18.05
C TYR A 39 -4.66 0.49 -18.09
N GLY A 40 -3.78 1.35 -17.59
CA GLY A 40 -3.98 2.80 -17.58
C GLY A 40 -4.07 3.39 -18.99
N TRP A 41 -4.45 4.67 -19.06
CA TRP A 41 -4.77 5.47 -20.24
C TRP A 41 -3.76 5.32 -21.41
N GLU A 42 -2.47 5.16 -21.12
CA GLU A 42 -1.39 4.83 -22.06
C GLU A 42 -0.34 3.89 -21.38
N GLU A 43 0.35 3.03 -22.15
CA GLU A 43 1.32 2.03 -21.62
C GLU A 43 2.37 2.66 -20.68
N GLY A 44 2.86 3.87 -20.97
CA GLY A 44 3.88 4.55 -20.16
C GLY A 44 3.35 5.18 -18.86
N GLU A 45 2.11 5.65 -18.81
CA GLU A 45 1.54 6.27 -17.62
C GLU A 45 1.14 5.23 -16.57
N SER A 46 0.68 4.07 -17.04
CA SER A 46 0.35 2.95 -16.19
C SER A 46 1.59 2.41 -15.47
N GLU A 47 2.70 2.21 -16.18
CA GLU A 47 3.97 1.77 -15.59
C GLU A 47 4.51 2.74 -14.52
N LEU A 48 4.42 4.05 -14.76
CA LEU A 48 4.79 5.07 -13.78
C LEU A 48 3.95 4.98 -12.51
N GLY A 49 2.64 4.80 -12.64
CA GLY A 49 1.74 4.60 -11.49
C GLY A 49 2.10 3.35 -10.68
N VAL A 50 2.43 2.24 -11.34
CA VAL A 50 2.90 1.02 -10.66
C VAL A 50 4.23 1.27 -9.95
N ALA A 51 5.20 1.90 -10.62
CA ALA A 51 6.51 2.20 -10.03
C ALA A 51 6.40 3.10 -8.79
N LEU A 52 5.56 4.14 -8.84
CA LEU A 52 5.29 5.02 -7.70
C LEU A 52 4.58 4.28 -6.56
N GLY A 53 3.63 3.41 -6.88
CA GLY A 53 2.98 2.53 -5.89
C GLY A 53 3.98 1.61 -5.20
N VAL A 54 4.87 0.96 -5.95
CA VAL A 54 5.92 0.09 -5.39
C VAL A 54 6.90 0.88 -4.52
N ALA A 55 7.37 2.04 -4.99
CA ALA A 55 8.23 2.92 -4.20
C ALA A 55 7.54 3.37 -2.90
N GLY A 56 6.24 3.67 -2.95
CA GLY A 56 5.42 3.99 -1.80
C GLY A 56 5.33 2.85 -0.78
N LEU A 57 5.15 1.59 -1.25
CA LEU A 57 5.16 0.42 -0.37
C LEU A 57 6.51 0.21 0.32
N PHE A 58 7.63 0.40 -0.39
CA PHE A 58 8.96 0.38 0.23
C PHE A 58 9.10 1.47 1.29
N GLY A 59 8.66 2.69 0.98
CA GLY A 59 8.63 3.79 1.96
C GLY A 59 7.80 3.46 3.20
N TRP A 60 6.62 2.86 3.01
CA TRP A 60 5.77 2.37 4.10
C TRP A 60 6.49 1.34 4.97
N LEU A 61 7.15 0.33 4.39
CA LEU A 61 7.90 -0.70 5.13
C LEU A 61 9.03 -0.09 5.97
N VAL A 62 9.79 0.83 5.39
CA VAL A 62 10.89 1.52 6.10
C VAL A 62 10.35 2.33 7.27
N LEU A 63 9.27 3.10 7.07
CA LEU A 63 8.64 3.89 8.13
C LEU A 63 8.03 2.99 9.21
N LEU A 64 7.41 1.87 8.84
CA LEU A 64 6.82 0.92 9.77
C LEU A 64 7.91 0.25 10.63
N ALA A 65 9.04 -0.12 10.02
CA ALA A 65 10.20 -0.64 10.74
C ALA A 65 10.78 0.41 11.70
N LEU A 66 10.89 1.67 11.27
CA LEU A 66 11.36 2.76 12.12
C LEU A 66 10.39 3.04 13.29
N ALA A 67 9.08 2.94 13.06
CA ALA A 67 8.05 3.03 14.11
C ALA A 67 8.23 1.89 15.13
N MET A 68 8.46 0.67 14.65
CA MET A 68 8.70 -0.49 15.51
C MET A 68 9.99 -0.33 16.32
N VAL A 69 11.08 0.11 15.70
CA VAL A 69 12.37 0.37 16.39
C VAL A 69 12.18 1.46 17.44
N THR A 70 11.53 2.58 17.13
CA THR A 70 11.32 3.67 18.10
C THR A 70 10.45 3.26 19.29
N LEU A 71 9.46 2.38 19.08
CA LEU A 71 8.63 1.83 20.16
C LEU A 71 9.37 0.81 21.03
N LEU A 72 10.34 0.09 20.47
CA LEU A 72 11.09 -0.98 21.14
C LEU A 72 12.46 -0.54 21.70
N ALA A 73 13.04 0.53 21.20
CA ALA A 73 14.33 1.08 21.59
C ALA A 73 14.18 2.03 22.79
N GLY A 74 14.26 1.47 24.01
CA GLY A 74 14.31 2.34 25.19
C GLY A 74 14.04 1.72 26.56
N ALA A 75 13.98 0.39 26.71
CA ALA A 75 13.69 -0.18 28.01
C ALA A 75 14.62 -1.35 28.33
N THR A 76 15.57 -1.10 29.24
CA THR A 76 16.38 -2.12 29.94
C THR A 76 15.50 -3.17 30.63
N ARG A 77 14.26 -2.80 31.01
CA ARG A 77 13.14 -3.72 31.28
C ARG A 77 11.99 -3.43 30.32
N ARG A 78 11.87 -4.18 29.22
CA ARG A 78 10.78 -4.08 28.24
C ARG A 78 9.40 -4.19 28.92
N PRO A 79 8.61 -3.11 29.04
CA PRO A 79 7.25 -3.21 29.55
C PRO A 79 6.37 -3.88 28.50
N ARG A 80 5.44 -4.75 28.93
CA ARG A 80 4.50 -5.46 28.04
C ARG A 80 3.71 -4.49 27.16
N SER A 81 3.39 -3.30 27.68
CA SER A 81 2.64 -2.26 26.97
C SER A 81 3.31 -1.82 25.65
N SER A 82 4.63 -1.56 25.65
CA SER A 82 5.35 -1.14 24.43
C SER A 82 5.31 -2.20 23.33
N ARG A 83 5.39 -3.48 23.71
CA ARG A 83 5.26 -4.59 22.75
C ARG A 83 3.86 -4.66 22.17
N VAL A 84 2.84 -4.59 23.02
CA VAL A 84 1.43 -4.62 22.60
C VAL A 84 1.13 -3.45 21.67
N THR A 85 1.59 -2.24 21.99
CA THR A 85 1.39 -1.06 21.13
C THR A 85 2.13 -1.21 19.80
N ALA A 86 3.37 -1.68 19.78
CA ALA A 86 4.11 -1.92 18.53
C ALA A 86 3.41 -2.97 17.66
N THR A 87 2.96 -4.08 18.26
CA THR A 87 2.21 -5.11 17.53
C THR A 87 0.90 -4.57 16.98
N LEU A 88 0.13 -3.81 17.78
CA LEU A 88 -1.12 -3.19 17.32
C LEU A 88 -0.89 -2.23 16.15
N VAL A 89 0.13 -1.36 16.23
CA VAL A 89 0.46 -0.42 15.15
C VAL A 89 0.81 -1.17 13.87
N VAL A 90 1.65 -2.20 13.95
CA VAL A 90 2.06 -3.01 12.79
C VAL A 90 0.86 -3.74 12.18
N VAL A 91 0.07 -4.43 13.01
CA VAL A 91 -1.08 -5.23 12.55
C VAL A 91 -2.15 -4.34 11.93
N LEU A 92 -2.49 -3.21 12.56
CA LEU A 92 -3.48 -2.28 12.03
C LEU A 92 -2.99 -1.64 10.73
N SER A 93 -1.73 -1.19 10.67
CA SER A 93 -1.18 -0.59 9.46
C SER A 93 -1.16 -1.60 8.31
N ALA A 94 -0.70 -2.83 8.55
CA ALA A 94 -0.69 -3.89 7.56
C ALA A 94 -2.10 -4.26 7.09
N ALA A 95 -3.06 -4.38 8.00
CA ALA A 95 -4.44 -4.69 7.65
C ALA A 95 -5.06 -3.61 6.77
N VAL A 96 -4.86 -2.32 7.11
CA VAL A 96 -5.37 -1.19 6.32
C VAL A 96 -4.74 -1.17 4.93
N VAL A 97 -3.41 -1.20 4.84
CA VAL A 97 -2.69 -1.11 3.56
C VAL A 97 -3.02 -2.31 2.67
N ALA A 98 -3.03 -3.52 3.22
CA ALA A 98 -3.39 -4.72 2.47
C ALA A 98 -4.83 -4.65 1.94
N THR A 99 -5.79 -4.20 2.77
CA THR A 99 -7.18 -4.04 2.35
C THR A 99 -7.31 -3.03 1.21
N LEU A 100 -6.61 -1.89 1.29
CA LEU A 100 -6.60 -0.88 0.24
C LEU A 100 -5.97 -1.40 -1.05
N CYS A 101 -4.86 -2.13 -0.98
CA CYS A 101 -4.25 -2.76 -2.15
C CYS A 101 -5.19 -3.78 -2.80
N VAL A 102 -5.89 -4.59 -2.01
CA VAL A 102 -6.89 -5.54 -2.53
C VAL A 102 -8.03 -4.80 -3.21
N LEU A 103 -8.56 -3.74 -2.61
CA LEU A 103 -9.62 -2.93 -3.21
C LEU A 103 -9.16 -2.26 -4.52
N ALA A 104 -7.92 -1.78 -4.57
CA ALA A 104 -7.33 -1.21 -5.78
C ALA A 104 -7.19 -2.23 -6.92
N LEU A 105 -7.03 -3.53 -6.62
CA LEU A 105 -7.00 -4.60 -7.61
C LEU A 105 -8.38 -5.03 -8.09
N LEU A 106 -9.43 -4.75 -7.30
CA LEU A 106 -10.81 -5.15 -7.58
C LEU A 106 -11.61 -4.07 -8.32
N THR A 107 -11.06 -2.88 -8.53
CA THR A 107 -11.74 -1.82 -9.27
C THR A 107 -11.99 -2.23 -10.72
N PRO A 108 -13.26 -2.31 -11.18
CA PRO A 108 -13.58 -2.73 -12.54
C PRO A 108 -13.13 -1.68 -13.56
N GLN A 109 -12.74 -2.14 -14.75
CA GLN A 109 -12.32 -1.26 -15.84
C GLN A 109 -13.47 -0.34 -16.28
N PRO A 110 -13.22 0.94 -16.60
CA PRO A 110 -14.17 1.72 -17.37
C PRO A 110 -14.38 1.00 -18.72
N ALA A 111 -15.63 0.72 -19.08
CA ALA A 111 -15.94 0.10 -20.35
C ALA A 111 -15.33 0.95 -21.48
N SER A 112 -14.56 0.32 -22.36
CA SER A 112 -13.98 1.01 -23.52
C SER A 112 -15.10 1.67 -24.32
N GLU A 113 -15.08 3.00 -24.45
CA GLU A 113 -16.05 3.76 -25.26
C GLU A 113 -16.05 3.34 -26.73
N TYR A 114 -14.97 2.68 -27.18
CA TYR A 114 -14.90 2.04 -28.48
C TYR A 114 -15.26 0.55 -28.36
N PRO A 115 -16.37 0.09 -28.97
CA PRO A 115 -16.60 -1.34 -29.07
C PRO A 115 -15.47 -1.97 -29.86
N LEU A 116 -14.89 -3.04 -29.31
CA LEU A 116 -13.91 -3.85 -30.03
C LEU A 116 -14.48 -4.20 -31.42
N PRO A 117 -13.69 -4.00 -32.50
CA PRO A 117 -14.16 -4.31 -33.82
C PRO A 117 -14.55 -5.80 -33.91
N PRO A 118 -15.52 -6.16 -34.76
CA PRO A 118 -16.17 -7.47 -34.74
C PRO A 118 -15.22 -8.65 -34.95
N TRP A 119 -14.03 -8.42 -35.51
CA TRP A 119 -12.99 -9.43 -35.69
C TRP A 119 -12.16 -9.74 -34.45
N ASN A 120 -12.33 -9.00 -33.34
CA ASN A 120 -11.58 -9.16 -32.09
C ASN A 120 -12.47 -9.51 -30.88
N ARG A 121 -13.67 -10.06 -31.15
CA ARG A 121 -14.59 -10.60 -30.15
C ARG A 121 -14.40 -12.13 -30.12
N ALA A 122 -13.38 -12.60 -29.43
CA ALA A 122 -13.13 -14.02 -29.21
C ALA A 122 -13.20 -14.34 -27.71
#